data_AF-A0A3M1QEX5-F1
#
_entry.id   AF-A0A3M1QEX5-F1
#
_cell.length_a   1.000
_cell.length_b   1.000
_cell.length_c   1.000
_cell.angle_alpha   90.00
_cell.angle_beta   90.00
_cell.angle_gamma   90.00
#
_symmetry.space_group_name_H-M   'P 1'
#
loop_
_entity.id
_entity.type
_entity.pdbx_description
1 polymer ?
#
loop_
_entity_poly.entity_id
_entity_poly.type
_entity_poly.pdbx_seq_one_letter_code
_entity_poly.pdbx_strand_id
1 'polypeptide(L)'
;MFGLGMGELLVILAVVILIFGAKKLPQIGAGLGQGIQNFRKAVKGEEESPPPPASQPSQPDLLEDRPQAEAPPAGEAAQAKTKEG
;
A
#
# COMPACT_ATOMS: atom_id res chain seq x y z
N MET A 1 -5.01 36.24 -13.65
CA MET A 1 -6.09 35.25 -13.47
C MET A 1 -5.77 34.45 -12.23
N PHE A 2 -6.59 34.59 -11.18
CA PHE A 2 -6.38 33.99 -9.86
C PHE A 2 -6.43 32.46 -9.99
N GLY A 3 -5.26 31.85 -10.21
CA GLY A 3 -5.12 30.40 -10.18
C GLY A 3 -5.32 29.97 -8.74
N LEU A 4 -6.40 29.26 -8.45
CA LEU A 4 -6.61 28.60 -7.17
C LEU A 4 -5.48 27.58 -6.99
N GLY A 5 -4.37 28.06 -6.44
CA GLY A 5 -3.22 27.24 -6.13
C GLY A 5 -3.45 26.46 -4.84
N MET A 6 -2.54 25.54 -4.57
CA MET A 6 -2.54 24.81 -3.30
C MET A 6 -2.46 25.77 -2.09
N GLY A 7 -1.82 26.93 -2.27
CA GLY A 7 -1.72 28.00 -1.27
C GLY A 7 -3.09 28.60 -0.88
N GLU A 8 -3.85 29.13 -1.84
CA GLU A 8 -5.19 29.66 -1.56
C GLU A 8 -6.11 28.60 -0.94
N LEU A 9 -6.06 27.36 -1.41
CA LEU A 9 -6.90 26.28 -0.89
C LEU A 9 -6.61 26.00 0.59
N LEU A 10 -5.34 26.05 1.00
CA LEU A 10 -4.94 25.92 2.41
C LEU A 10 -5.41 27.09 3.26
N VAL A 11 -5.37 28.32 2.74
CA VAL A 11 -5.88 29.50 3.48
C VAL A 11 -7.38 29.39 3.71
N ILE A 12 -8.15 29.02 2.67
CA ILE A 12 -9.60 28.81 2.79
C ILE A 12 -9.89 27.69 3.80
N LEU A 13 -9.16 26.57 3.71
CA LEU A 13 -9.29 25.47 4.66
C LEU A 13 -8.99 25.91 6.10
N ALA A 14 -7.96 26.74 6.30
CA ALA A 14 -7.62 27.27 7.61
C ALA A 14 -8.75 28.12 8.21
N VAL A 15 -9.39 28.98 7.39
CA VAL A 15 -10.56 29.77 7.82
C VAL A 15 -11.74 28.88 8.20
N VAL A 16 -12.03 27.84 7.39
CA VAL A 16 -13.08 26.85 7.69
C VAL A 16 -12.78 26.12 9.00
N ILE A 17 -11.53 25.69 9.23
CA ILE A 17 -11.10 25.08 10.49
C ILE A 17 -11.28 26.05 11.66
N LEU A 18 -11.04 27.36 11.47
CA LEU A 18 -11.21 28.34 12.53
C LEU A 18 -12.68 28.48 12.96
N ILE A 19 -13.61 28.47 12.00
CA ILE A 19 -15.05 28.63 12.24
C ILE A 19 -15.66 27.36 12.81
N PHE A 20 -15.40 26.21 12.18
CA PHE A 20 -16.02 24.94 12.55
C PHE A 20 -15.23 24.18 13.61
N GLY A 21 -13.93 24.47 13.76
CA GLY A 21 -13.01 23.75 14.63
C GLY A 21 -12.40 22.51 13.95
N ALA A 22 -11.13 22.23 14.25
CA ALA A 22 -10.39 21.08 13.69
C ALA A 22 -11.03 19.71 13.97
N LYS A 23 -11.87 19.60 15.02
CA LYS A 23 -12.59 18.36 15.35
C LYS A 23 -13.83 18.11 14.51
N LYS A 24 -14.47 19.14 13.95
CA LYS A 24 -15.75 18.99 13.21
C LYS A 24 -15.55 18.53 11.78
N LEU A 25 -14.50 18.99 11.11
CA LEU A 25 -14.14 18.54 9.75
C LEU A 25 -14.02 17.03 9.60
N PRO A 26 -13.22 16.30 10.41
CA PRO A 26 -13.12 14.84 10.30
C PRO A 26 -14.41 14.14 10.73
N GLN A 27 -15.15 14.69 11.71
CA GLN A 27 -16.44 14.15 12.15
C GLN A 27 -17.47 14.15 11.01
N ILE A 28 -17.57 15.25 10.25
CA ILE A 28 -18.47 15.37 9.10
C ILE A 28 -17.93 14.57 7.92
N GLY A 29 -16.61 14.61 7.68
CA GLY A 29 -15.95 13.87 6.61
C GLY A 29 -16.10 12.36 6.72
N ALA A 30 -16.09 11.80 7.94
CA ALA A 30 -16.33 10.37 8.15
C ALA A 30 -17.73 9.94 7.70
N GLY A 31 -18.77 10.70 8.07
CA GLY A 31 -20.14 10.41 7.66
C GLY A 31 -20.36 10.55 6.15
N LEU A 32 -19.81 11.63 5.55
CA LEU A 32 -19.86 11.84 4.09
C LEU A 32 -19.08 10.76 3.34
N GLY A 33 -17.89 10.39 3.84
CA GLY A 33 -17.04 9.36 3.26
C GLY A 33 -17.71 7.99 3.25
N GLN A 34 -18.36 7.60 4.35
CA GLN A 34 -19.14 6.36 4.41
C GLN A 34 -20.34 6.40 3.45
N GLY A 35 -21.05 7.53 3.36
CA GLY A 35 -22.15 7.72 2.41
C GLY A 35 -21.71 7.57 0.95
N ILE A 36 -20.61 8.23 0.57
CA ILE A 36 -20.02 8.13 -0.77
C ILE A 36 -19.52 6.71 -1.03
N GLN A 37 -18.86 6.06 -0.07
CA GLN A 37 -18.38 4.69 -0.19
C GLN A 37 -19.53 3.71 -0.48
N ASN A 38 -20.62 3.83 0.28
CA ASN A 38 -21.81 2.99 0.11
C ASN A 38 -22.53 3.30 -1.21
N PHE A 39 -22.61 4.58 -1.60
CA PHE A 39 -23.16 4.99 -2.89
C PHE A 39 -22.34 4.40 -4.06
N ARG A 40 -21.00 4.47 -4.00
CA ARG A 40 -20.13 3.88 -5.01
C ARG A 40 -20.30 2.36 -5.10
N LYS A 41 -20.43 1.67 -3.96
CA LYS A 41 -20.70 0.21 -3.92
C LYS A 41 -22.04 -0.13 -4.57
N ALA A 42 -23.10 0.60 -4.23
CA ALA A 42 -24.43 0.38 -4.78
C ALA A 42 -24.49 0.64 -6.30
N VAL A 43 -23.79 1.68 -6.78
CA VAL A 43 -23.76 2.04 -8.21
C VAL A 43 -22.85 1.11 -9.02
N LYS A 44 -21.75 0.61 -8.45
CA LYS A 44 -20.77 -0.21 -9.16
C LYS A 44 -21.13 -1.71 -9.17
N GLY A 45 -22.12 -2.13 -8.39
CA GLY A 45 -22.44 -3.55 -8.19
C GLY A 45 -21.43 -4.23 -7.26
N GLU A 46 -21.86 -5.27 -6.57
CA GLU A 46 -21.15 -5.96 -5.47
C GLU A 46 -19.94 -6.78 -5.94
N GLU A 47 -19.05 -6.22 -6.75
CA GLU A 47 -17.77 -6.85 -7.05
C GLU A 47 -16.60 -5.93 -6.64
N GLU A 48 -15.90 -6.46 -5.65
CA GLU A 48 -14.52 -6.15 -5.28
C GLU A 48 -14.28 -4.82 -4.55
N SER A 49 -14.38 -4.89 -3.23
CA SER A 49 -13.48 -4.10 -2.36
C SER A 49 -12.44 -5.07 -1.82
N PRO A 50 -11.17 -5.03 -2.28
CA PRO A 50 -10.12 -5.80 -1.62
C PRO A 50 -10.06 -5.39 -0.13
N PRO A 51 -9.77 -6.33 0.78
CA PRO A 51 -9.68 -6.01 2.21
C PRO A 51 -8.73 -4.83 2.42
N PRO A 52 -9.04 -3.90 3.34
CA PRO A 52 -8.14 -2.80 3.62
C PRO A 52 -6.76 -3.38 3.94
N PRO A 53 -5.66 -2.80 3.42
CA PRO A 53 -4.34 -3.24 3.78
C PRO A 53 -4.23 -3.03 5.30
N ALA A 54 -4.33 -4.12 6.05
CA ALA A 54 -3.86 -4.16 7.42
C ALA A 54 -2.44 -3.61 7.35
N SER A 55 -2.20 -2.52 8.07
CA SER A 55 -0.95 -1.78 8.15
C SER A 55 0.23 -2.74 7.93
N GLN A 56 0.72 -2.80 6.69
CA GLN A 56 1.86 -3.65 6.36
C GLN A 56 3.03 -3.04 7.10
N PRO A 57 3.63 -3.74 8.09
CA PRO A 57 4.95 -3.37 8.55
C PRO A 57 5.85 -3.38 7.32
N SER A 58 6.56 -2.29 7.11
CA SER A 58 7.54 -2.08 6.04
C SER A 58 8.22 -3.40 5.68
N GLN A 59 7.93 -3.94 4.49
CA GLN A 59 8.73 -5.02 3.93
C GLN A 59 10.13 -4.43 3.69
N PRO A 60 11.20 -4.93 4.35
CA PRO A 60 12.54 -4.52 4.03
C PRO A 60 12.85 -4.95 2.59
N ASP A 61 13.45 -4.04 1.84
CA ASP A 61 14.09 -4.22 0.54
C ASP A 61 14.52 -5.66 0.25
N LEU A 62 13.76 -6.33 -0.59
CA LEU A 62 14.28 -7.39 -1.45
C LEU A 62 14.51 -6.73 -2.79
N LEU A 63 15.77 -6.36 -3.10
CA LEU A 63 16.40 -6.32 -4.43
C LEU A 63 17.70 -5.49 -4.39
N GLU A 64 18.82 -6.10 -3.99
CA GLU A 64 20.12 -5.80 -4.61
C GLU A 64 21.14 -6.91 -4.29
N ASP A 65 21.02 -8.08 -4.91
CA ASP A 65 22.23 -8.79 -5.33
C ASP A 65 21.94 -9.59 -6.60
N ARG A 66 22.53 -9.11 -7.70
CA ARG A 66 22.39 -9.69 -9.03
C ARG A 66 23.18 -11.00 -9.13
N PRO A 67 22.87 -11.85 -10.14
CA PRO A 67 23.29 -13.24 -10.22
C PRO A 67 24.80 -13.37 -10.35
N GLN A 68 25.44 -14.00 -9.35
CA GLN A 68 26.74 -14.62 -9.55
C GLN A 68 26.52 -16.03 -10.09
N ALA A 69 26.81 -16.17 -11.39
CA ALA A 69 27.16 -17.43 -11.98
C ALA A 69 28.39 -17.99 -11.25
N GLU A 70 28.20 -18.95 -10.36
CA GLU A 70 29.26 -19.86 -9.95
C GLU A 70 28.67 -21.27 -9.77
N ALA A 71 29.40 -22.24 -10.29
CA ALA A 71 28.94 -23.54 -10.77
C ALA A 71 28.41 -24.49 -9.68
N PRO A 72 27.55 -25.48 -10.05
CA PRO A 72 27.10 -26.53 -9.13
C PRO A 72 28.28 -27.29 -8.52
N PRO A 73 28.36 -27.47 -7.18
CA PRO A 73 29.24 -28.46 -6.59
C PRO A 73 28.64 -29.84 -6.88
N ALA A 74 29.01 -30.39 -8.04
CA ALA A 74 28.80 -31.78 -8.34
C ALA A 74 29.49 -32.60 -7.26
N GLY A 75 28.69 -33.28 -6.45
CA GLY A 75 29.12 -34.11 -5.34
C GLY A 75 30.12 -35.16 -5.81
N GLU A 76 31.38 -34.89 -5.53
CA GLU A 76 32.44 -35.88 -5.43
C GLU A 76 32.23 -36.68 -4.14
N ALA A 77 31.27 -37.60 -4.17
CA ALA A 77 31.05 -38.59 -3.11
C ALA A 77 30.21 -39.76 -3.67
N ALA A 78 30.83 -40.67 -4.43
CA ALA A 78 30.41 -42.08 -4.52
C ALA A 78 31.24 -42.89 -5.54
N GLN A 79 32.54 -43.06 -5.30
CA GLN A 79 33.30 -44.16 -5.91
C GLN A 79 34.27 -44.75 -4.90
N ALA A 80 33.78 -45.67 -4.07
CA ALA A 80 34.55 -46.79 -3.55
C ALA A 80 33.60 -47.78 -2.90
N LYS A 81 33.66 -49.05 -3.36
CA LYS A 81 33.20 -50.27 -2.67
C LYS A 81 31.83 -50.86 -3.06
N THR A 82 31.80 -51.50 -4.24
CA THR A 82 30.99 -52.70 -4.55
C THR A 82 31.82 -53.55 -5.53
N LYS A 83 32.57 -54.54 -5.02
CA LYS A 83 32.27 -55.98 -5.13
C LYS A 83 32.55 -56.59 -6.51
N GLU A 84 33.82 -56.95 -6.74
CA GLU A 84 34.22 -58.12 -7.53
C GLU A 84 34.86 -59.13 -6.57
N GLY A 85 34.50 -60.42 -6.68
CA GLY A 85 35.05 -61.54 -5.90
C GLY A 85 34.08 -62.17 -4.91
#